data_AF-A0A838UYD8-F1
#
_entry.id   AF-A0A838UYD8-F1
#
_cell.length_a   1.000
_cell.length_b   1.000
_cell.length_c   1.000
_cell.angle_alpha   90.00
_cell.angle_beta   90.00
_cell.angle_gamma   90.00
#
_symmetry.space_group_name_H-M   'P 1'
#
loop_
_entity.id
_entity.type
_entity.pdbx_description
1 polymer ?
#
loop_
_entity_poly.entity_id
_entity_poly.type
_entity_poly.pdbx_seq_one_letter_code
_entity_poly.pdbx_strand_id
1 'polypeptide(L)' 'AADQAVQIHGGYGFMDDFPVSRYFRNVKVNEIGEGTSEVQRLLIAKALVGR' A
#
# COMPACT_ATOMS: atom_id res chain seq x y z
N ALA A 1 4.21 -4.09 4.86
CA ALA A 1 3.54 -4.49 6.12
C ALA A 1 2.32 -5.38 5.87
N ALA A 2 1.25 -4.90 5.21
CA ALA A 2 0.06 -5.73 4.96
C ALA A 2 0.34 -6.99 4.13
N ASP A 3 1.15 -6.87 3.06
CA ASP A 3 1.56 -7.99 2.20
C ASP A 3 2.30 -9.08 3.00
N GLN A 4 3.20 -8.66 3.90
CA GLN A 4 3.92 -9.57 4.78
C GLN A 4 2.99 -10.24 5.79
N ALA A 5 1.98 -9.52 6.31
CA ALA A 5 1.00 -10.09 7.20
C ALA A 5 0.17 -11.17 6.51
N VAL A 6 -0.25 -10.96 5.25
CA VAL A 6 -0.90 -12.00 4.44
C VAL A 6 0.01 -13.21 4.28
N GLN A 7 1.28 -12.99 3.92
CA GLN A 7 2.25 -14.07 3.71
C GLN A 7 2.46 -14.93 4.97
N ILE A 8 2.51 -14.33 6.17
CA ILE A 8 2.64 -15.04 7.45
C ILE A 8 1.44 -15.95 7.70
N HIS A 9 0.23 -15.52 7.32
CA HIS A 9 -0.99 -16.32 7.48
C HIS A 9 -1.15 -17.41 6.39
N GLY A 10 -0.25 -17.46 5.40
CA GLY A 10 -0.33 -18.41 4.29
C GLY A 10 -1.65 -18.29 3.52
N GLY A 11 -2.20 -19.43 3.07
CA GLY A 11 -3.46 -19.45 2.33
C GLY A 11 -4.64 -18.84 3.10
N TYR A 12 -4.67 -18.98 4.42
CA TYR A 12 -5.69 -18.37 5.27
C TYR A 12 -5.65 -16.85 5.27
N GLY A 13 -4.49 -16.24 4.99
CA GLY A 13 -4.34 -14.80 4.87
C GLY A 13 -5.10 -14.18 3.70
N PHE A 14 -5.54 -15.00 2.74
CA PHE A 14 -6.34 -14.58 1.59
C PHE A 14 -7.84 -14.84 1.76
N MET A 15 -8.22 -15.67 2.74
CA MET A 15 -9.61 -15.97 3.06
C MET A 15 -10.26 -14.79 3.79
N ASP A 16 -11.57 -14.64 3.66
CA ASP A 16 -12.31 -13.59 4.37
C ASP A 16 -12.57 -13.93 5.86
N ASP A 17 -12.15 -15.13 6.30
CA ASP A 17 -12.23 -15.58 7.70
C ASP A 17 -11.24 -14.83 8.61
N PHE A 18 -10.19 -14.23 8.05
CA PHE A 18 -9.18 -13.47 8.78
C PHE A 18 -9.18 -12.00 8.33
N PRO A 19 -9.05 -11.04 9.25
CA PRO A 19 -9.14 -9.61 8.92
C PRO A 19 -7.99 -9.10 8.04
N VAL A 20 -6.89 -9.84 7.95
CA VAL A 20 -5.69 -9.46 7.19
C VAL A 20 -5.96 -9.28 5.70
N SER A 21 -6.85 -10.07 5.11
CA SER A 21 -7.25 -9.95 3.70
C SER A 21 -7.96 -8.61 3.43
N ARG A 22 -8.84 -8.17 4.33
CA ARG A 22 -9.48 -6.85 4.27
C ARG A 22 -8.46 -5.72 4.39
N TYR A 23 -7.53 -5.81 5.34
CA TYR A 23 -6.50 -4.78 5.48
C TYR A 23 -5.62 -4.67 4.23
N PHE A 24 -5.20 -5.80 3.66
CA PHE A 24 -4.45 -5.84 2.42
C PHE A 24 -5.18 -5.13 1.26
N ARG A 25 -6.50 -5.35 1.12
CA ARG A 25 -7.32 -4.65 0.10
C ARG A 25 -7.42 -3.16 0.39
N ASN A 26 -7.67 -2.77 1.65
CA ASN A 26 -7.89 -1.37 2.02
C ASN A 26 -6.65 -0.52 1.80
N VAL A 27 -5.46 -1.00 2.19
CA VAL A 27 -4.24 -0.18 2.10
C VAL A 27 -3.83 0.14 0.66
N LYS A 28 -4.31 -0.62 -0.33
CA LYS A 28 -4.02 -0.32 -1.74
C LYS A 28 -4.60 1.01 -2.21
N VAL A 29 -5.67 1.51 -1.58
CA VAL A 29 -6.21 2.83 -1.93
C VAL A 29 -5.20 3.95 -1.66
N ASN A 30 -4.31 3.78 -0.69
CA ASN A 30 -3.32 4.79 -0.30
C ASN A 30 -2.26 5.02 -1.38
N GLU A 31 -2.11 4.10 -2.35
CA GLU A 31 -1.18 4.30 -3.47
C GLU A 31 -1.71 5.29 -4.51
N ILE A 32 -3.02 5.59 -4.47
CA ILE A 32 -3.75 6.41 -5.46
C ILE A 32 -4.43 7.61 -4.79
N GLY A 33 -5.04 7.40 -3.62
CA GLY A 33 -5.74 8.41 -2.84
C GLY A 33 -4.83 9.57 -2.47
N GLU A 34 -5.39 10.78 -2.46
CA GLU A 34 -4.68 12.02 -2.12
C GLU A 34 -3.44 12.31 -3.00
N GLY A 35 -3.37 11.69 -4.18
CA GLY A 35 -2.28 11.82 -5.14
C GLY A 35 -1.50 10.51 -5.27
N THR A 36 -1.33 10.06 -6.50
CA THR A 36 -0.68 8.76 -6.74
C THR A 36 0.76 8.75 -6.27
N SER A 37 1.26 7.55 -6.00
CA SER A 37 2.65 7.34 -5.59
C SER A 37 3.66 7.97 -6.58
N GLU A 38 3.36 7.98 -7.89
CA GLU A 38 4.17 8.64 -8.92
C GLU A 38 4.19 10.17 -8.76
N VAL A 39 3.03 10.78 -8.52
CA VAL A 39 2.92 12.23 -8.32
C VAL A 39 3.68 12.64 -7.06
N GLN A 40 3.52 11.90 -5.97
CA GLN A 40 4.25 12.14 -4.73
C GLN A 40 5.77 12.06 -4.95
N ARG A 41 6.26 11.01 -5.64
CA ARG A 41 7.68 10.89 -6.00
C ARG A 41 8.16 12.06 -6.88
N LEU A 42 7.35 12.51 -7.84
CA LEU A 42 7.69 13.66 -8.69
C LEU A 42 7.78 14.96 -7.89
N LEU A 43 6.86 15.20 -6.95
CA LEU A 43 6.89 16.38 -6.07
C LEU A 43 8.11 16.37 -5.16
N ILE A 44 8.44 15.21 -4.56
CA ILE A 44 9.65 15.05 -3.75
C ILE A 44 10.90 15.29 -4.60
N ALA A 45 10.98 14.71 -5.80
CA ALA A 45 12.10 14.92 -6.71
C ALA A 45 12.28 16.41 -7.08
N LYS A 46 11.19 17.12 -7.35
CA LYS A 46 11.22 18.58 -7.57
C LYS A 46 11.68 19.34 -6.34
N ALA A 47 11.25 18.96 -5.14
CA ALA A 47 11.68 19.61 -3.90
C ALA A 47 13.17 19.38 -3.59
N LEU A 48 13.72 18.23 -3.97
CA LEU A 48 15.12 17.88 -3.73
C LEU A 48 16.09 18.39 -4.80
N VAL A 49 15.67 18.42 -6.08
CA VAL A 49 16.53 18.77 -7.24
C VAL A 49 16.23 20.16 -7.78
N GLY A 50 15.06 20.73 -7.47
CA GLY A 50 14.67 22.07 -7.88
C GLY A 50 15.62 23.11 -7.29
N ARG A 51 16.43 23.71 -8.16
CA ARG A 51 17.02 25.03 -7.95
C ARG A 51 15.93 26.09 -8.07
#